data_AF-A0A133USJ7-F1
#
_entry.id   AF-A0A133USJ7-F1
#
_cell.length_a   1.000
_cell.length_b   1.000
_cell.length_c   1.000
_cell.angle_alpha   90.00
_cell.angle_beta   90.00
_cell.angle_gamma   90.00
#
_symmetry.space_group_name_H-M   'P 1'
#
loop_
_entity.id
_entity.type
_entity.pdbx_description
1 polymer ?
#
loop_
_entity_poly.entity_id
_entity_poly.type
_entity_poly.pdbx_seq_one_letter_code
_entity_poly.pdbx_strand_id
1 'polypeptide(L)'
;MNLREPGIMEAVVEKYGAERLKNAYMNNLELALKEIKNTFNRLPEKIVENVIITADHGDMLGEKGIYGHGHNEYPSLREVPWLEVEG
;
A
#
# COMPACT_ATOMS: atom_id res chain seq x y z
N MET A 1 19.99 19.18 20.07
CA MET A 1 19.38 18.60 18.85
C MET A 1 18.68 17.33 19.26
N ASN A 2 17.37 17.24 19.02
CA ASN A 2 16.60 16.04 19.31
C ASN A 2 16.75 15.10 18.11
N LEU A 3 17.76 14.23 18.14
CA LEU A 3 17.97 13.23 17.10
C LEU A 3 16.98 12.10 17.35
N ARG A 4 15.80 12.19 16.75
CA ARG A 4 14.91 11.04 16.64
C ARG A 4 15.63 10.01 15.77
N GLU A 5 15.76 8.79 16.27
CA GLU A 5 16.20 7.63 15.48
C GLU A 5 15.40 7.56 14.17
N PRO A 6 16.04 7.38 13.00
CA PRO A 6 15.33 7.21 11.75
C PRO A 6 14.32 6.06 11.89
N GLY A 7 13.09 6.27 11.43
CA GLY A 7 12.18 5.14 11.27
C GLY A 7 12.75 4.14 10.26
N ILE A 8 12.22 2.92 10.30
CA ILE A 8 12.69 1.82 9.43
C ILE A 8 12.69 2.23 7.96
N MET A 9 11.68 3.00 7.54
CA MET A 9 11.54 3.43 6.15
C MET A 9 12.55 4.52 5.78
N GLU A 10 12.84 5.46 6.67
CA GLU A 10 13.89 6.45 6.47
C GLU A 10 15.26 5.79 6.32
N ALA A 11 15.57 4.77 7.13
CA ALA A 11 16.80 4.00 7.01
C ALA A 11 16.87 3.20 5.69
N VAL A 12 15.74 2.65 5.21
CA VAL A 12 15.64 1.99 3.91
C VAL A 12 15.90 2.99 2.78
N VAL A 13 15.34 4.19 2.86
CA VAL A 13 15.54 5.26 1.86
C VAL A 13 16.98 5.74 1.85
N GLU A 14 17.60 5.94 3.01
CA GLU A 14 19.01 6.31 3.12
C GLU A 14 19.92 5.26 2.46
N LYS A 15 19.63 3.98 2.68
CA LYS A 15 20.44 2.87 2.15
C LYS A 15 20.21 2.61 0.67
N TYR A 16 18.98 2.74 0.18
CA TYR A 16 18.58 2.23 -1.14
C TYR A 16 18.03 3.29 -2.09
N GLY A 17 17.71 4.48 -1.61
CA GLY A 17 17.13 5.59 -2.35
C GLY A 17 15.60 5.56 -2.42
N ALA A 18 14.99 6.75 -2.47
CA ALA A 18 13.54 6.92 -2.51
C ALA A 18 12.89 6.30 -3.76
N GLU A 19 13.54 6.40 -4.91
CA GLU A 19 13.05 5.78 -6.16
C GLU A 19 13.02 4.26 -6.07
N ARG A 20 13.99 3.65 -5.38
CA ARG A 20 13.99 2.20 -5.16
C ARG A 20 12.88 1.77 -4.21
N LEU A 21 12.57 2.58 -3.20
CA LEU A 21 11.41 2.36 -2.33
C LEU A 21 10.11 2.40 -3.13
N LYS A 22 9.90 3.44 -3.95
CA LYS A 22 8.69 3.57 -4.79
C LYS A 22 8.54 2.39 -5.75
N ASN A 23 9.63 1.97 -6.42
CA ASN A 23 9.61 0.80 -7.28
C ASN A 23 9.28 -0.48 -6.51
N ALA A 24 9.80 -0.64 -5.29
CA ALA A 24 9.45 -1.78 -4.43
C ALA A 24 7.97 -1.77 -4.02
N TYR A 25 7.41 -0.59 -3.71
CA TYR A 25 5.98 -0.43 -3.43
C TYR A 25 5.13 -0.84 -4.64
N MET A 26 5.48 -0.36 -5.84
CA MET A 26 4.77 -0.73 -7.09
C MET A 26 4.85 -2.22 -7.38
N ASN A 27 6.02 -2.84 -7.23
CA ASN A 27 6.18 -4.29 -7.41
C ASN A 27 5.34 -5.08 -6.40
N ASN A 28 5.24 -4.61 -5.16
CA ASN A 28 4.40 -5.23 -4.14
C ASN A 28 2.91 -5.10 -4.47
N LEU A 29 2.48 -3.94 -4.98
CA LEU A 29 1.11 -3.73 -5.45
C LEU A 29 0.75 -4.67 -6.60
N GLU A 30 1.63 -4.83 -7.60
CA GLU A 30 1.42 -5.77 -8.71
C GLU A 30 1.27 -7.22 -8.21
N LEU A 31 2.10 -7.62 -7.23
CA LEU A 31 2.00 -8.94 -6.60
C LEU A 31 0.67 -9.11 -5.86
N ALA A 32 0.26 -8.10 -5.07
CA ALA A 32 -1.00 -8.14 -4.34
C ALA A 32 -2.21 -8.27 -5.28
N LEU A 33 -2.25 -7.49 -6.37
CA LEU A 33 -3.31 -7.56 -7.37
C LEU A 33 -3.35 -8.92 -8.09
N LYS A 34 -2.18 -9.51 -8.37
CA LYS A 34 -2.08 -10.85 -8.92
C LYS A 34 -2.67 -11.90 -7.96
N GLU A 35 -2.37 -11.81 -6.66
CA GLU A 35 -2.89 -12.75 -5.67
C GLU A 35 -4.38 -12.55 -5.37
N ILE A 36 -4.88 -11.31 -5.45
CA ILE A 36 -6.32 -11.03 -5.44
C ILE A 36 -6.98 -11.77 -6.60
N LYS A 37 -6.49 -11.62 -7.82
CA LYS A 37 -7.02 -12.34 -9.00
C LYS A 37 -6.99 -13.86 -8.81
N ASN A 38 -5.89 -14.41 -8.30
CA ASN A 38 -5.79 -15.85 -8.01
C ASN A 38 -6.81 -16.29 -6.96
N THR A 39 -7.07 -15.45 -5.96
CA THR A 39 -8.09 -15.70 -4.94
C THR A 39 -9.47 -15.73 -5.55
N PHE A 40 -9.83 -14.74 -6.37
CA PHE A 40 -11.09 -14.70 -7.11
C PHE A 40 -11.33 -15.97 -7.94
N ASN A 41 -10.33 -16.43 -8.68
CA ASN A 41 -10.44 -17.66 -9.48
C ASN A 41 -10.72 -18.93 -8.66
N ARG A 42 -10.50 -18.90 -7.34
CA ARG A 42 -10.74 -20.02 -6.41
C ARG A 42 -12.06 -19.89 -5.66
N LEU A 43 -12.73 -18.74 -5.74
CA LEU A 43 -14.02 -18.53 -5.07
C LEU A 43 -15.15 -19.19 -5.87
N PRO A 44 -16.17 -19.77 -5.19
CA PRO A 44 -17.40 -20.20 -5.83
C PRO A 44 -18.09 -19.04 -6.58
N GLU A 45 -18.64 -19.30 -7.77
CA GLU A 45 -19.29 -18.28 -8.62
C GLU A 45 -20.32 -17.43 -7.87
N LYS A 46 -21.13 -18.03 -6.99
CA LYS A 46 -22.14 -17.35 -6.16
C LYS A 46 -21.57 -16.30 -5.20
N ILE A 47 -20.28 -16.36 -4.88
CA ILE A 47 -19.59 -15.39 -4.01
C ILE A 47 -19.03 -14.23 -4.86
N VAL A 48 -18.77 -14.45 -6.14
CA VAL A 48 -18.15 -13.47 -7.04
C VAL A 48 -19.15 -12.41 -7.53
N GLU A 49 -20.46 -12.67 -7.42
CA GLU A 49 -21.52 -11.75 -7.91
C GLU A 49 -21.47 -10.35 -7.28
N ASN A 50 -20.95 -10.20 -6.05
CA ASN A 50 -20.85 -8.91 -5.36
C ASN A 50 -19.60 -8.84 -4.49
N VAL A 51 -18.46 -8.42 -5.04
CA VAL A 51 -17.21 -8.29 -4.28
C VAL A 51 -16.70 -6.86 -4.28
N ILE A 52 -16.35 -6.38 -3.09
CA ILE A 52 -15.63 -5.13 -2.88
C ILE A 52 -14.19 -5.44 -2.52
N ILE A 53 -13.25 -4.79 -3.19
CA ILE A 53 -11.83 -4.81 -2.86
C ILE A 53 -11.45 -3.42 -2.36
N THR A 54 -10.89 -3.35 -1.14
CA THR A 54 -10.43 -2.11 -0.51
C THR A 54 -9.12 -2.35 0.24
N ALA A 55 -8.46 -1.25 0.64
CA ALA A 55 -7.36 -1.28 1.60
C ALA A 55 -7.83 -0.77 2.97
N ASP A 56 -7.11 -1.14 4.02
CA ASP A 56 -7.28 -0.64 5.39
C ASP A 56 -6.64 0.74 5.59
N HIS A 57 -5.53 1.00 4.91
CA HIS A 57 -4.85 2.31 4.91
C HIS A 57 -4.03 2.56 3.63
N GLY A 58 -3.61 3.81 3.46
CA GLY A 58 -2.59 4.20 2.47
C GLY A 58 -1.17 4.20 3.06
N ASP A 59 -0.18 4.64 2.28
CA ASP A 59 1.23 4.66 2.71
C ASP A 59 1.94 5.90 2.15
N MET A 60 2.79 6.54 2.95
CA MET A 60 3.61 7.67 2.48
C MET A 60 4.91 7.14 1.88
N LEU A 61 5.27 7.65 0.71
CA LEU A 61 6.43 7.22 -0.08
C LEU A 61 7.47 8.34 -0.26
N GLY A 62 7.45 9.33 0.65
CA GLY A 62 8.37 10.46 0.69
C GLY A 62 7.69 11.81 0.51
N GLU A 63 6.37 11.86 0.40
CA GLU A 63 5.62 13.11 0.42
C GLU A 63 5.95 13.87 1.71
N LYS A 64 6.37 15.13 1.57
CA LYS A 64 6.81 15.98 2.69
C LYS A 64 7.97 15.38 3.51
N GLY A 65 8.75 14.48 2.92
CA GLY A 65 9.84 13.77 3.60
C GLY A 65 9.38 12.69 4.58
N ILE A 66 8.12 12.27 4.50
CA ILE A 66 7.50 11.30 5.40
C ILE A 66 7.39 9.97 4.68
N TYR A 67 7.65 8.88 5.41
CA TYR A 67 7.59 7.53 4.90
C TYR A 67 6.79 6.63 5.84
N GLY A 68 6.06 5.67 5.26
CA GLY A 68 5.23 4.75 6.01
C GLY A 68 3.87 5.34 6.43
N HIS A 69 3.20 4.64 7.34
CA HIS A 69 1.84 4.93 7.80
C HIS A 69 1.77 5.16 9.32
N GLY A 70 2.81 5.79 9.89
CA GLY A 70 2.82 6.18 11.31
C GLY A 70 1.66 7.12 11.69
N HIS A 71 1.56 7.46 12.98
CA HIS A 71 0.50 8.35 13.51
C HIS A 71 0.56 9.76 12.90
N ASN A 72 -0.09 9.94 11.76
CA ASN A 72 -0.21 11.19 11.02
C ASN A 72 -1.62 11.31 10.43
N GLU A 73 -2.05 12.53 10.12
CA GLU A 73 -3.40 12.82 9.63
C GLU A 73 -3.48 13.07 8.12
N TYR A 74 -2.45 12.70 7.36
CA TYR A 74 -2.43 12.96 5.93
C TYR A 74 -3.54 12.20 5.22
N PRO A 75 -4.30 12.86 4.32
CA PRO A 75 -5.37 12.22 3.57
C PRO A 75 -4.90 10.99 2.80
N SER A 76 -3.68 11.00 2.25
CA SER A 76 -3.08 9.86 1.54
C SER A 76 -2.92 8.58 2.38
N LEU A 77 -3.04 8.66 3.72
CA LEU A 77 -3.07 7.49 4.59
C LEU A 77 -4.48 6.92 4.82
N ARG A 78 -5.52 7.67 4.44
CA ARG A 78 -6.94 7.35 4.69
C ARG A 78 -7.77 7.24 3.41
N GLU A 79 -7.33 7.90 2.33
CA GLU A 79 -7.88 7.76 0.99
C GLU A 79 -7.40 6.43 0.42
N VAL A 80 -8.31 5.44 0.42
CA VAL A 80 -8.05 4.06 0.00
C VAL A 80 -8.86 3.71 -1.25
N PRO A 81 -8.38 2.77 -2.08
CA PRO A 81 -9.14 2.31 -3.23
C PRO A 81 -10.43 1.64 -2.79
N TRP A 82 -11.49 1.86 -3.57
CA TRP A 82 -12.76 1.15 -3.45
C TRP A 82 -13.12 0.61 -4.84
N LEU A 83 -12.89 -0.68 -5.04
CA LEU A 83 -13.16 -1.35 -6.31
C LEU A 83 -14.33 -2.32 -6.15
N GLU A 84 -15.42 -2.01 -6.84
CA GLU A 84 -16.57 -2.88 -6.99
C GLU A 84 -16.34 -3.81 -8.19
N VAL A 85 -16.48 -5.11 -7.98
CA VAL A 85 -16.36 -6.14 -9.01
C VAL A 85 -17.72 -6.79 -9.17
N GLU A 86 -18.28 -6.64 -10.37
CA GLU A 86 -19.54 -7.25 -10.81
C GLU A 86 -19.25 -8.49 -11.67
N GLY A 87 -20.08 -9.52 -11.52
CA GLY A 87 -19.98 -10.80 -12.25
C GLY A 87 -20.70 -10.82 -13.59
#